data_AF-A0A9D8BUG1-F1
#
_entry.id   AF-A0A9D8BUG1-F1
#
_cell.length_a   1.000
_cell.length_b   1.000
_cell.length_c   1.000
_cell.angle_alpha   90.00
_cell.angle_beta   90.00
_cell.angle_gamma   90.00
#
_symmetry.space_group_name_H-M   'P 1'
#
loop_
_entity.id
_entity.type
_entity.pdbx_description
1 polymer ?
#
loop_
_entity_poly.entity_id
_entity_poly.type
_entity_poly.pdbx_seq_one_letter_code
_entity_poly.pdbx_strand_id
1 'polypeptide(L)'
;KPIEQATMSYGHGISVSLLQLARAYSIFARDGELIPVTMLKHAERVDGETVIRKETAKAVRHMLELAAGPGGTAPQAQIQGYRVAGKTGTAHKLENGRYANKYVASFVGFAPVSDPRIIIAVMVDEPSAGKYYGGLVAAPVFSRIGGESLRALRVMPDANMQAFVPKAGQSALQPAQEPAPPAVAVQTDDKLAQGGAEREPDDAQTLVATGAVNKR
;
A
#
# COMPACT_ATOMS: atom_id res chain seq x y z
N LYS A 1 11.60 19.51 -4.39
CA LYS A 1 11.42 18.41 -5.37
C LYS A 1 9.96 17.94 -5.35
N PRO A 2 9.16 18.23 -6.39
CA PRO A 2 7.71 17.97 -6.38
C PRO A 2 7.30 16.49 -6.52
N ILE A 3 8.13 15.66 -7.18
CA ILE A 3 7.76 14.28 -7.53
C ILE A 3 7.83 13.32 -6.34
N GLU A 4 8.78 13.50 -5.43
CA GLU A 4 8.91 12.71 -4.20
C GLU A 4 7.68 12.91 -3.28
N GLN A 5 7.16 14.15 -3.22
CA GLN A 5 5.93 14.46 -2.48
C GLN A 5 4.70 13.78 -3.07
N ALA A 6 4.63 13.69 -4.40
CA ALA A 6 3.57 12.95 -5.08
C ALA A 6 3.69 11.44 -4.82
N THR A 7 4.88 10.85 -4.90
CA THR A 7 5.07 9.40 -4.66
C THR A 7 4.73 8.97 -3.24
N MET A 8 5.05 9.83 -2.26
CA MET A 8 4.70 9.58 -0.87
C MET A 8 3.18 9.57 -0.63
N SER A 9 2.41 10.36 -1.38
CA SER A 9 0.96 10.47 -1.19
C SER A 9 0.20 9.17 -1.46
N TYR A 10 0.75 8.30 -2.31
CA TYR A 10 0.21 6.96 -2.58
C TYR A 10 1.10 5.83 -2.01
N GLY A 11 1.94 6.14 -1.03
CA GLY A 11 2.66 5.16 -0.22
C GLY A 11 3.96 4.62 -0.84
N HIS A 12 4.52 5.27 -1.86
CA HIS A 12 5.84 4.95 -2.40
C HIS A 12 6.93 5.85 -1.80
N GLY A 13 8.10 5.27 -1.51
CA GLY A 13 9.24 6.01 -0.96
C GLY A 13 9.23 6.17 0.56
N ILE A 14 8.25 5.60 1.26
CA ILE A 14 8.21 5.50 2.72
C ILE A 14 8.01 4.05 3.15
N SER A 15 8.74 3.64 4.18
CA SER A 15 8.61 2.30 4.79
C SER A 15 8.02 2.45 6.19
N VAL A 16 6.97 1.68 6.49
CA VAL A 16 6.32 1.67 7.80
C VAL A 16 6.16 0.23 8.30
N SER A 17 6.31 0.03 9.61
CA SER A 17 5.99 -1.26 10.22
C SER A 17 4.47 -1.47 10.26
N LEU A 18 4.04 -2.73 10.25
CA LEU A 18 2.61 -3.07 10.33
C LEU A 18 1.98 -2.52 11.62
N LEU A 19 2.75 -2.49 12.72
CA LEU A 19 2.31 -1.93 14.00
C LEU A 19 2.16 -0.41 13.95
N GLN A 20 3.07 0.30 13.28
CA GLN A 20 2.95 1.74 13.07
C GLN A 20 1.72 2.07 12.22
N LEU A 21 1.45 1.27 11.19
CA LEU A 21 0.27 1.43 10.35
C LEU A 21 -1.03 1.21 11.15
N ALA A 22 -1.09 0.12 11.92
CA ALA A 22 -2.22 -0.15 12.81
C ALA A 22 -2.44 0.98 13.82
N ARG A 23 -1.35 1.49 14.43
CA ARG A 23 -1.41 2.64 15.34
C ARG A 23 -1.95 3.89 14.62
N ALA A 24 -1.50 4.18 13.41
CA ALA A 24 -1.98 5.35 12.66
C ALA A 24 -3.49 5.27 12.37
N TYR A 25 -4.02 4.07 12.11
CA TYR A 25 -5.47 3.88 11.92
C TYR A 25 -6.31 4.17 13.17
N SER A 26 -5.69 4.25 14.36
CA SER A 26 -6.37 4.68 15.58
C SER A 26 -6.90 6.11 15.49
N ILE A 27 -6.23 6.98 14.73
CA ILE A 27 -6.67 8.36 14.47
C ILE A 27 -8.07 8.35 13.88
N PHE A 28 -8.33 7.50 12.89
CA PHE A 28 -9.64 7.42 12.24
C PHE A 28 -10.66 6.65 13.06
N ALA A 29 -10.22 5.68 13.87
CA ALA A 29 -11.09 4.88 14.73
C ALA A 29 -11.55 5.65 15.99
N ARG A 30 -10.71 6.53 16.55
CA ARG A 30 -10.94 7.29 17.79
C ARG A 30 -11.12 8.78 17.53
N ASP A 31 -11.93 9.14 16.54
CA ASP A 31 -12.38 10.52 16.31
C ASP A 31 -11.24 11.57 16.23
N GLY A 32 -10.06 11.18 15.77
CA GLY A 32 -8.90 12.06 15.57
C GLY A 32 -7.76 11.88 16.58
N GLU A 33 -7.92 10.98 17.56
CA GLU A 33 -6.91 10.70 18.58
C GLU A 33 -5.94 9.59 18.15
N LEU A 34 -4.64 9.87 18.21
CA LEU A 34 -3.56 8.90 18.11
C LEU A 34 -3.25 8.34 19.50
N ILE A 35 -3.52 7.05 19.70
CA ILE A 35 -3.21 6.39 20.98
C ILE A 35 -1.79 5.80 20.99
N PRO A 36 -1.14 5.73 22.17
CA PRO A 36 0.06 4.93 22.32
C PRO A 36 -0.28 3.43 22.23
N VAL A 37 0.67 2.63 21.74
CA VAL A 37 0.55 1.18 21.70
C VAL A 37 1.16 0.61 22.98
N THR A 38 0.47 -0.34 23.59
CA THR A 38 0.93 -1.03 24.81
C THR A 38 0.71 -2.54 24.66
N MET A 39 1.66 -3.32 25.16
CA MET A 39 1.51 -4.77 25.33
C MET A 39 1.04 -5.13 26.74
N LEU A 40 1.02 -4.16 27.65
CA LEU A 40 0.59 -4.34 29.03
C LEU A 40 -0.89 -4.03 29.14
N LYS A 41 -1.59 -4.79 29.98
CA LYS A 41 -3.00 -4.53 30.28
C LYS A 41 -3.11 -3.25 31.12
N HIS A 42 -3.86 -2.28 30.64
CA HIS A 42 -4.24 -1.09 31.42
C HIS A 42 -5.67 -1.25 31.91
N ALA A 43 -5.92 -0.84 33.15
CA ALA A 43 -7.27 -0.82 33.74
C ALA A 43 -8.08 0.41 33.27
N GLU A 44 -7.38 1.51 33.03
CA GLU A 44 -7.99 2.79 32.64
C GLU A 44 -7.88 3.03 31.13
N ARG A 45 -8.77 3.89 30.63
CA ARG A 45 -8.72 4.32 29.23
C ARG A 45 -7.44 5.13 29.02
N VAL A 46 -6.67 4.74 28.02
CA VAL A 46 -5.48 5.49 27.63
C VAL A 46 -5.91 6.68 26.78
N ASP A 47 -5.51 7.87 27.22
CA ASP A 47 -5.69 9.11 26.48
C ASP A 47 -4.74 9.15 25.28
N GLY A 48 -5.24 9.68 24.18
CA GLY A 48 -4.50 9.86 22.94
C GLY A 48 -4.17 11.32 22.68
N GLU A 49 -3.22 11.56 21.79
CA GLU A 49 -2.94 12.88 21.26
C GLU A 49 -3.94 13.21 20.14
N THR A 50 -4.62 14.36 20.22
CA THR A 50 -5.51 14.79 19.13
C THR A 50 -4.68 15.27 17.94
N VAL A 51 -4.69 14.53 16.84
CA VAL A 51 -3.91 14.84 15.62
C VAL A 51 -4.76 15.54 14.57
N ILE A 52 -6.05 15.19 14.48
CA ILE A 52 -7.00 15.80 13.55
C ILE A 52 -8.33 16.09 14.23
N ARG A 53 -9.12 16.99 13.63
CA ARG A 53 -10.47 17.28 14.11
C ARG A 53 -11.39 16.07 13.94
N LYS A 54 -12.35 15.94 14.86
CA LYS A 54 -13.34 14.86 14.89
C LYS A 54 -14.16 14.77 13.61
N GLU A 55 -14.52 15.92 13.04
CA GLU A 55 -15.29 16.01 11.80
C GLU A 55 -14.49 15.44 10.62
N THR A 56 -13.19 15.76 10.55
CA THR A 56 -12.27 15.23 9.55
C THR A 56 -12.08 13.73 9.71
N ALA A 57 -11.87 13.25 10.93
CA ALA A 57 -11.73 11.81 11.21
C ALA A 57 -12.97 11.03 10.77
N LYS A 58 -14.17 11.55 11.05
CA LYS A 58 -15.45 10.95 10.64
C LYS A 58 -15.63 10.95 9.12
N ALA A 59 -15.28 12.05 8.45
CA ALA A 59 -15.33 12.11 6.99
C ALA A 59 -14.42 11.06 6.34
N VAL A 60 -13.17 10.93 6.83
CA VAL A 60 -12.23 9.92 6.33
C VAL A 60 -12.70 8.51 6.67
N ARG A 61 -13.25 8.28 7.86
CA ARG A 61 -13.87 7.00 8.23
C ARG A 61 -14.95 6.59 7.25
N HIS A 62 -15.83 7.51 6.85
CA HIS A 62 -16.87 7.21 5.87
C HIS A 62 -16.28 6.90 4.49
N MET A 63 -15.25 7.63 4.05
CA MET A 63 -14.56 7.31 2.79
C MET A 63 -13.89 5.93 2.82
N LEU A 64 -13.31 5.54 3.96
CA LEU A 64 -12.72 4.21 4.16
C LEU A 64 -13.77 3.09 4.20
N GLU A 65 -14.96 3.38 4.73
CA GLU A 65 -16.12 2.46 4.67
C GLU A 65 -16.53 2.22 3.22
N LEU A 66 -16.65 3.28 2.41
CA LEU A 66 -16.96 3.16 0.98
C LEU A 66 -15.88 2.37 0.23
N ALA A 67 -14.60 2.56 0.57
CA ALA A 67 -13.50 1.84 -0.06
C ALA A 67 -13.52 0.32 0.22
N ALA A 68 -14.01 -0.11 1.38
CA ALA A 68 -14.17 -1.51 1.76
C ALA A 68 -15.57 -2.08 1.42
N GLY A 69 -16.54 -1.22 1.11
CA GLY A 69 -17.92 -1.56 0.81
C GLY A 69 -18.13 -2.18 -0.58
N PRO A 70 -19.39 -2.53 -0.93
CA PRO A 70 -19.74 -3.00 -2.26
C PRO A 70 -19.39 -1.97 -3.33
N GLY A 71 -18.72 -2.38 -4.40
CA GLY A 71 -18.21 -1.47 -5.44
C GLY A 71 -16.89 -0.77 -5.10
N GLY A 72 -16.36 -0.97 -3.89
CA GLY A 72 -15.03 -0.51 -3.48
C GLY A 72 -13.90 -1.43 -3.94
N THR A 73 -12.69 -1.14 -3.45
CA THR A 73 -11.46 -1.89 -3.81
C THR A 73 -11.29 -3.18 -2.99
N ALA A 74 -12.08 -3.38 -1.94
CA ALA A 74 -11.91 -4.49 -0.99
C ALA A 74 -13.22 -5.13 -0.50
N PRO A 75 -14.16 -5.52 -1.38
CA PRO A 75 -15.45 -6.07 -0.96
C PRO A 75 -15.31 -7.35 -0.13
N GLN A 76 -14.20 -8.08 -0.24
CA GLN A 76 -13.93 -9.29 0.54
C GLN A 76 -13.53 -9.01 2.01
N ALA A 77 -13.38 -7.74 2.40
CA ALA A 77 -13.11 -7.36 3.79
C ALA A 77 -14.36 -7.29 4.67
N GLN A 78 -15.56 -7.40 4.07
CA GLN A 78 -16.83 -7.30 4.79
C GLN A 78 -16.97 -8.40 5.85
N ILE A 79 -17.51 -8.02 7.00
CA ILE A 79 -17.79 -8.92 8.11
C ILE A 79 -19.31 -8.99 8.27
N GLN A 80 -19.88 -10.19 8.32
CA GLN A 80 -21.31 -10.35 8.48
C GLN A 80 -21.81 -9.66 9.76
N GLY A 81 -22.80 -8.77 9.62
CA GLY A 81 -23.38 -8.00 10.72
C GLY A 81 -22.60 -6.75 11.13
N TYR A 82 -21.43 -6.47 10.53
CA TYR A 82 -20.63 -5.31 10.89
C TYR A 82 -20.25 -4.48 9.67
N ARG A 83 -20.31 -3.16 9.83
CA ARG A 83 -19.74 -2.22 8.88
C ARG A 83 -18.23 -2.18 9.09
N VAL A 84 -17.49 -2.12 7.99
CA VAL A 84 -16.04 -2.18 7.96
C VAL A 84 -15.51 -0.97 7.22
N ALA A 85 -14.50 -0.31 7.79
CA ALA A 85 -13.72 0.72 7.11
C ALA A 85 -12.28 0.25 6.97
N GLY A 86 -11.70 0.41 5.78
CA GLY A 86 -10.32 -0.01 5.57
C GLY A 86 -9.79 0.26 4.17
N LYS A 87 -8.51 -0.03 3.98
CA LYS A 87 -7.82 0.14 2.70
C LYS A 87 -6.91 -1.03 2.40
N THR A 88 -6.81 -1.33 1.11
CA THR A 88 -5.88 -2.29 0.54
C THR A 88 -4.57 -1.63 0.19
N GLY A 89 -3.47 -2.26 0.57
CA GLY A 89 -2.13 -1.97 0.05
C GLY A 89 -1.66 -3.11 -0.85
N THR A 90 -0.93 -2.77 -1.90
CA THR A 90 -0.19 -3.73 -2.72
C THR A 90 1.09 -3.04 -3.14
N ALA A 91 2.22 -3.61 -2.74
CA ALA A 91 3.54 -3.04 -3.01
C ALA A 91 4.40 -4.06 -3.76
N HIS A 92 5.17 -3.59 -4.74
CA HIS A 92 6.19 -4.40 -5.39
C HIS A 92 7.41 -4.50 -4.49
N LYS A 93 7.91 -5.72 -4.31
CA LYS A 93 9.12 -5.97 -3.53
C LYS A 93 10.34 -5.53 -4.33
N LEU A 94 11.25 -4.83 -3.67
CA LEU A 94 12.55 -4.46 -4.22
C LEU A 94 13.56 -5.53 -3.83
N GLU A 95 14.20 -6.16 -4.81
CA GLU A 95 15.37 -7.02 -4.63
C GLU A 95 16.56 -6.38 -5.34
N ASN A 96 17.65 -6.14 -4.60
CA ASN A 96 18.87 -5.52 -5.12
C ASN A 96 18.63 -4.19 -5.87
N GLY A 97 17.69 -3.37 -5.39
CA GLY A 97 17.35 -2.08 -5.99
C GLY A 97 16.50 -2.15 -7.26
N ARG A 98 16.01 -3.33 -7.64
CA ARG A 98 15.08 -3.53 -8.77
C ARG A 98 13.77 -4.14 -8.31
N TYR A 99 12.67 -3.77 -8.95
CA TYR A 99 11.38 -4.40 -8.68
C TYR A 99 11.42 -5.87 -9.10
N ALA A 100 11.18 -6.77 -8.15
CA ALA A 100 10.98 -8.18 -8.43
C ALA A 100 9.50 -8.44 -8.75
N ASN A 101 9.19 -9.55 -9.42
CA ASN A 101 7.81 -10.06 -9.60
C ASN A 101 7.26 -10.67 -8.30
N LYS A 102 7.51 -10.00 -7.18
CA LYS A 102 7.14 -10.37 -5.82
C LYS A 102 6.34 -9.21 -5.22
N TYR A 103 5.27 -9.55 -4.51
CA TYR A 103 4.31 -8.57 -4.02
C TYR A 103 4.15 -8.71 -2.52
N VAL A 104 3.91 -7.58 -1.87
CA VAL A 104 3.40 -7.54 -0.50
C VAL A 104 1.95 -7.10 -0.59
N ALA A 105 1.04 -7.99 -0.22
CA ALA A 105 -0.39 -7.76 -0.20
C ALA A 105 -0.82 -7.40 1.22
N SER A 106 -1.48 -6.26 1.41
CA SER A 106 -1.92 -5.84 2.74
C SER A 106 -3.35 -5.32 2.75
N PHE A 107 -3.96 -5.44 3.92
CA PHE A 107 -5.24 -4.84 4.23
C PHE A 107 -5.21 -4.34 5.67
N VAL A 108 -5.61 -3.09 5.88
CA VAL A 108 -5.74 -2.51 7.22
C VAL A 108 -7.10 -1.84 7.33
N GLY A 109 -7.77 -2.07 8.46
CA GLY A 109 -9.09 -1.55 8.69
C GLY A 109 -9.53 -1.70 10.14
N PHE A 110 -10.74 -1.23 10.42
CA PHE A 110 -11.37 -1.33 11.72
C PHE A 110 -12.87 -1.57 11.60
N ALA A 111 -13.43 -2.10 12.68
CA ALA A 111 -14.85 -2.41 12.81
C ALA A 111 -15.28 -2.37 14.29
N PRO A 112 -16.57 -2.16 14.58
CA PRO A 112 -17.61 -1.60 13.70
C PRO A 112 -17.32 -0.16 13.25
N VAL A 113 -18.05 0.40 12.27
CA VAL A 113 -17.83 1.79 11.81
C VAL A 113 -18.50 2.81 12.74
N SER A 114 -19.64 2.46 13.36
CA SER A 114 -20.34 3.35 14.31
C SER A 114 -19.53 3.61 15.57
N ASP A 115 -19.02 2.53 16.17
CA ASP A 115 -18.24 2.52 17.40
C ASP A 115 -17.04 1.57 17.23
N PRO A 116 -15.91 2.03 16.65
CA PRO A 116 -14.76 1.18 16.38
C PRO A 116 -14.17 0.53 17.63
N ARG A 117 -14.09 -0.81 17.63
CA ARG A 117 -13.59 -1.59 18.78
C ARG A 117 -12.27 -2.30 18.51
N ILE A 118 -11.99 -2.63 17.26
CA ILE A 118 -10.77 -3.32 16.84
C ILE A 118 -10.20 -2.68 15.59
N ILE A 119 -8.87 -2.66 15.51
CA ILE A 119 -8.10 -2.37 14.30
C ILE A 119 -7.36 -3.65 13.95
N ILE A 120 -7.45 -4.09 12.70
CA ILE A 120 -6.74 -5.26 12.22
C ILE A 120 -5.93 -4.83 11.01
N ALA A 121 -4.63 -5.14 11.04
CA ALA A 121 -3.73 -4.97 9.93
C ALA A 121 -3.18 -6.35 9.54
N VAL A 122 -3.39 -6.74 8.29
CA VAL A 122 -2.95 -8.00 7.71
C VAL A 122 -1.96 -7.70 6.61
N MET A 123 -0.84 -8.41 6.62
CA MET A 123 0.17 -8.39 5.57
C MET A 123 0.47 -9.83 5.16
N VAL A 124 0.52 -10.07 3.85
CA VAL A 124 0.92 -11.34 3.25
C VAL A 124 2.09 -11.04 2.33
N ASP A 125 3.25 -11.61 2.67
CA ASP A 125 4.48 -11.49 1.89
C ASP A 125 4.54 -12.60 0.83
N GLU A 126 4.86 -12.23 -0.41
CA GLU A 126 5.03 -13.12 -1.55
C GLU A 126 3.86 -14.10 -1.78
N PRO A 127 2.61 -13.64 -1.97
CA PRO A 127 1.49 -14.53 -2.26
C PRO A 127 1.70 -15.22 -3.62
N SER A 128 1.77 -16.55 -3.62
CA SER A 128 2.18 -17.36 -4.79
C SER A 128 1.03 -18.07 -5.53
N ALA A 129 -0.20 -18.04 -4.99
CA ALA A 129 -1.35 -18.78 -5.51
C ALA A 129 -2.13 -18.05 -6.64
N GLY A 130 -1.44 -17.28 -7.48
CA GLY A 130 -2.04 -16.59 -8.65
C GLY A 130 -2.93 -15.37 -8.32
N LYS A 131 -3.09 -15.01 -7.05
CA LYS A 131 -3.74 -13.76 -6.59
C LYS A 131 -2.75 -12.97 -5.74
N TYR A 132 -2.53 -11.70 -6.08
CA TYR A 132 -1.50 -10.87 -5.43
C TYR A 132 -2.04 -9.53 -4.90
N TYR A 133 -3.27 -9.15 -5.24
CA TYR A 133 -3.88 -7.92 -4.73
C TYR A 133 -4.27 -8.05 -3.26
N GLY A 134 -3.98 -7.01 -2.46
CA GLY A 134 -4.35 -6.93 -1.03
C GLY A 134 -5.83 -7.17 -0.76
N GLY A 135 -6.70 -6.69 -1.65
CA GLY A 135 -8.15 -6.88 -1.57
C GLY A 135 -8.63 -8.31 -1.84
N LEU A 136 -7.79 -9.16 -2.43
CA LEU A 136 -8.11 -10.57 -2.73
C LEU A 136 -7.42 -11.55 -1.78
N VAL A 137 -6.27 -11.16 -1.23
CA VAL A 137 -5.44 -12.04 -0.39
C VAL A 137 -5.60 -11.70 1.09
N ALA A 138 -5.40 -10.44 1.46
CA ALA A 138 -5.39 -10.01 2.87
C ALA A 138 -6.81 -9.70 3.40
N ALA A 139 -7.71 -9.21 2.54
CA ALA A 139 -9.07 -8.86 2.94
C ALA A 139 -9.92 -10.05 3.46
N PRO A 140 -9.91 -11.25 2.85
CA PRO A 140 -10.60 -12.42 3.43
C PRO A 140 -10.05 -12.85 4.79
N VAL A 141 -8.73 -12.70 5.00
CA VAL A 141 -8.08 -12.97 6.28
C VAL A 141 -8.57 -11.99 7.33
N PHE A 142 -8.62 -10.69 6.99
CA PHE A 142 -9.19 -9.64 7.83
C PHE A 142 -10.64 -9.97 8.24
N SER A 143 -11.49 -10.35 7.27
CA SER A 143 -12.91 -10.63 7.51
C SER A 143 -13.10 -11.76 8.54
N ARG A 144 -12.34 -12.86 8.39
CA ARG A 144 -12.41 -14.00 9.33
C ARG A 144 -11.96 -13.62 10.74
N ILE A 145 -10.77 -13.01 10.85
CA ILE A 145 -10.22 -12.59 12.16
C ILE A 145 -11.15 -11.58 12.82
N GLY A 146 -11.67 -10.60 12.08
CA GLY A 146 -12.58 -9.59 12.57
C GLY A 146 -13.89 -10.16 13.07
N GLY A 147 -14.51 -11.07 12.31
CA GLY A 147 -15.76 -11.73 12.72
C GLY A 147 -15.61 -12.52 14.02
N GLU A 148 -14.53 -13.29 14.15
CA GLU A 148 -14.24 -14.05 15.37
C GLU A 148 -13.91 -13.13 16.56
N SER A 149 -13.09 -12.10 16.33
CA SER A 149 -12.68 -11.14 17.36
C SER A 149 -13.86 -10.34 17.91
N LEU A 150 -14.73 -9.81 17.05
CA LEU A 150 -15.90 -9.04 17.46
C LEU A 150 -16.89 -9.90 18.24
N ARG A 151 -17.07 -11.17 17.83
CA ARG A 151 -17.89 -12.14 18.56
C ARG A 151 -17.31 -12.45 19.94
N ALA A 152 -16.01 -12.69 20.02
CA ALA A 152 -15.32 -12.95 21.29
C ALA A 152 -15.41 -11.75 22.25
N LEU A 153 -15.32 -10.54 21.71
CA LEU A 153 -15.46 -9.28 22.46
C LEU A 153 -16.92 -8.89 22.76
N ARG A 154 -17.90 -9.68 22.29
CA ARG A 154 -19.35 -9.43 22.43
C ARG A 154 -19.76 -8.03 21.95
N VAL A 155 -19.16 -7.57 20.86
CA VAL A 155 -19.53 -6.31 20.23
C VAL A 155 -20.90 -6.49 19.55
N MET A 156 -21.75 -5.47 19.61
CA MET A 156 -23.05 -5.53 18.94
C MET A 156 -22.90 -5.25 17.43
N PRO A 157 -23.58 -6.01 16.56
CA PRO A 157 -23.69 -5.71 15.12
C PRO A 157 -24.19 -4.28 14.86
N ASP A 158 -23.59 -3.60 13.89
CA ASP A 158 -23.99 -2.25 13.45
C ASP A 158 -24.44 -2.18 11.98
N ALA A 159 -24.52 -3.34 11.32
CA ALA A 159 -25.12 -3.49 10.00
C ALA A 159 -26.41 -4.32 10.06
N ASN A 160 -27.40 -3.94 9.26
CA ASN A 160 -28.60 -4.75 9.09
C ASN A 160 -28.21 -6.11 8.48
N MET A 161 -28.72 -7.22 9.04
CA MET A 161 -28.38 -8.60 8.65
C MET A 161 -28.87 -9.03 7.25
N GLN A 162 -29.15 -8.09 6.34
CA GLN A 162 -29.27 -8.38 4.91
C GLN A 162 -27.85 -8.54 4.32
N ALA A 163 -27.11 -9.51 4.85
CA ALA A 163 -25.77 -9.82 4.43
C ALA A 163 -25.83 -10.66 3.15
N PHE A 164 -25.65 -9.97 2.03
CA PHE A 164 -24.92 -10.40 0.84
C PHE A 164 -24.74 -11.92 0.68
N VAL A 165 -25.58 -12.53 -0.16
CA VAL A 165 -25.21 -13.77 -0.85
C VAL A 165 -24.18 -13.36 -1.92
N PRO A 166 -22.92 -13.81 -1.88
CA PRO A 166 -22.01 -13.60 -2.99
C PRO A 166 -22.63 -14.26 -4.22
N LYS A 167 -23.07 -13.46 -5.21
CA LYS A 167 -23.44 -13.99 -6.52
C LYS A 167 -22.20 -14.67 -7.11
N ALA A 168 -22.16 -15.99 -7.04
CA ALA A 168 -21.26 -16.78 -7.86
C ALA A 168 -21.56 -16.46 -9.33
N GLY A 169 -20.57 -15.91 -10.05
CA GLY A 169 -20.59 -15.90 -11.52
C GLY A 169 -20.70 -14.57 -12.24
N GLN A 170 -20.55 -13.40 -11.60
CA GLN A 170 -20.46 -12.13 -12.34
C GLN A 170 -19.40 -11.19 -11.75
N SER A 171 -18.14 -11.63 -11.76
CA SER A 171 -17.00 -10.70 -11.78
C SER A 171 -16.67 -10.44 -13.24
N ALA A 172 -17.44 -9.56 -13.89
CA ALA A 172 -17.01 -8.97 -15.15
C ALA A 172 -15.77 -8.13 -14.83
N LEU A 173 -14.63 -8.63 -15.28
CA LEU A 173 -13.32 -8.04 -15.15
C LEU A 173 -13.33 -6.66 -15.83
N GLN A 174 -13.20 -5.60 -15.05
CA GLN A 174 -12.39 -4.46 -15.48
C GLN A 174 -11.10 -4.50 -14.66
N PRO A 175 -9.92 -4.71 -15.29
CA PRO A 175 -8.69 -4.37 -14.62
C PRO A 175 -8.76 -2.88 -14.27
N ALA A 176 -8.52 -2.54 -13.01
CA ALA A 176 -8.24 -1.16 -12.63
C ALA A 176 -7.08 -0.71 -13.52
N GLN A 177 -7.32 0.25 -14.41
CA GLN A 177 -6.28 0.86 -15.22
C GLN A 177 -5.28 1.49 -14.26
N GLU A 178 -4.07 0.94 -14.27
CA GLU A 178 -2.88 1.52 -13.67
C GLU A 178 -2.71 2.94 -14.25
N PRO A 179 -2.69 4.01 -13.44
CA PRO A 179 -2.10 5.25 -13.93
C PRO A 179 -0.63 4.92 -14.21
N ALA A 180 -0.23 5.04 -15.49
CA ALA A 180 1.12 4.76 -15.93
C ALA A 180 2.13 5.41 -14.95
N PRO A 181 3.19 4.69 -14.53
CA PRO A 181 4.19 5.28 -13.67
C PRO A 181 4.69 6.57 -14.32
N PRO A 182 4.78 7.70 -13.59
CA PRO A 182 5.34 8.91 -14.16
C PRO A 182 6.76 8.59 -14.61
N ALA A 183 7.06 8.82 -15.88
CA ALA A 183 8.38 8.63 -16.44
C ALA A 183 9.36 9.57 -15.72
N VAL A 184 10.06 9.06 -14.70
CA VAL A 184 11.18 9.75 -14.09
C VAL A 184 12.36 9.58 -15.04
N ALA A 185 12.55 10.56 -15.93
CA ALA A 185 13.76 10.67 -16.73
C ALA A 185 14.95 10.86 -15.78
N VAL A 186 15.75 9.82 -15.60
CA VAL A 186 17.07 9.93 -14.97
C VAL A 186 17.99 10.56 -16.02
N GLN A 187 18.14 11.89 -15.97
CA GLN A 187 19.27 12.56 -16.62
C GLN A 187 20.51 12.21 -15.81
N THR A 188 21.38 11.37 -16.37
CA THR A 188 22.73 11.14 -15.88
C THR A 188 23.59 12.32 -16.30
N ASP A 189 23.76 13.30 -15.42
CA ASP A 189 24.84 14.28 -15.51
C ASP A 189 26.14 13.60 -15.06
N ASP A 190 26.90 13.09 -16.02
CA ASP A 190 28.27 12.62 -15.81
C ASP A 190 29.23 13.76 -16.21
N LYS A 191 29.51 14.65 -15.26
CA LYS A 191 30.55 15.67 -15.37
C LYS A 191 31.35 15.71 -14.08
N LEU A 192 32.47 15.00 -14.06
CA LEU A 192 33.70 15.39 -13.34
C LEU A 192 34.80 14.35 -13.60
N ALA A 193 35.59 14.54 -14.67
CA ALA A 193 36.99 14.16 -14.67
C ALA A 193 37.76 14.85 -15.82
N GLN A 194 38.83 15.54 -15.42
CA GLN A 194 40.01 15.95 -16.20
C GLN A 194 39.99 17.33 -16.87
N GLY A 195 40.70 18.25 -16.20
CA GLY A 195 41.16 19.50 -16.75
C GLY A 195 42.58 19.40 -17.34
N GLY A 196 42.81 20.20 -18.38
CA GLY A 196 44.00 21.01 -18.67
C GLY A 196 45.37 20.35 -18.87
N ALA A 197 45.88 20.37 -20.11
CA ALA A 197 47.09 21.13 -20.49
C ALA A 197 47.37 21.05 -22.01
N GLU A 198 47.84 22.16 -22.58
CA GLU A 198 48.14 22.42 -23.99
C GLU A 198 49.40 21.71 -24.55
N ARG A 199 49.42 21.47 -25.88
CA ARG A 199 50.42 21.89 -26.91
C ARG A 199 50.78 20.82 -27.96
N GLU A 200 50.53 21.24 -29.21
CA GLU A 200 51.21 21.01 -30.52
C GLU A 200 51.74 19.64 -31.02
N PRO A 201 51.78 19.46 -32.36
CA PRO A 201 51.93 18.18 -33.06
C PRO A 201 53.36 17.93 -33.57
N ASP A 202 53.76 16.67 -33.75
CA ASP A 202 54.83 16.35 -34.69
C ASP A 202 54.80 14.89 -35.21
N ASP A 203 55.39 14.75 -36.39
CA ASP A 203 55.44 13.65 -37.34
C ASP A 203 55.98 12.32 -36.81
N ALA A 204 55.48 11.20 -37.39
CA ALA A 204 56.30 10.21 -38.11
C ALA A 204 55.57 8.86 -38.31
N GLN A 205 55.23 8.60 -39.57
CA GLN A 205 55.53 7.39 -40.34
C GLN A 205 55.35 5.99 -39.69
N THR A 206 54.58 5.15 -40.40
CA THR A 206 55.01 3.90 -41.10
C THR A 206 54.01 2.76 -40.86
N LEU A 207 53.20 2.39 -41.86
CA LEU A 207 53.41 1.18 -42.67
C LEU A 207 52.20 0.90 -43.58
N VAL A 208 52.57 0.57 -44.81
CA VAL A 208 51.76 0.21 -45.98
C VAL A 208 51.35 -1.26 -45.86
N ALA A 209 50.07 -1.60 -46.14
CA ALA A 209 49.72 -2.89 -46.74
C ALA A 209 48.29 -2.88 -47.32
N THR A 210 48.27 -2.73 -48.64
CA THR A 210 47.30 -3.17 -49.65
C THR A 210 46.52 -4.44 -49.30
N GLY A 211 45.22 -4.48 -49.62
CA GLY A 211 44.43 -5.71 -49.59
C GLY A 211 42.96 -5.50 -49.93
N ALA A 212 42.66 -5.41 -51.23
CA ALA A 212 41.33 -5.23 -51.80
C ALA A 212 40.48 -6.53 -51.76
N VAL A 213 39.16 -6.35 -51.64
CA VAL A 213 38.11 -6.96 -52.51
C VAL A 213 37.81 -8.48 -52.37
N ASN A 214 36.67 -8.74 -51.72
CA ASN A 214 35.43 -9.32 -52.31
C ASN A 214 35.14 -10.85 -52.28
N LYS A 215 33.85 -11.13 -52.01
CA LYS A 215 33.02 -12.32 -52.28
C LYS A 215 33.38 -13.64 -51.56
N ARG A 216 32.56 -14.04 -50.59
CA ARG A 216 31.28 -14.76 -50.74
C ARG A 216 30.52 -14.78 -49.43
#